data_AF-A0A953PLL0-F1
#
_entry.id   AF-A0A953PLL0-F1
#
_cell.length_a   1.000
_cell.length_b   1.000
_cell.length_c   1.000
_cell.angle_alpha   90.00
_cell.angle_beta   90.00
_cell.angle_gamma   90.00
#
_symmetry.space_group_name_H-M   'P 1'
#
loop_
_entity.id
_entity.type
_entity.pdbx_description
1 polymer ?
#
loop_
_entity_poly.entity_id
_entity_poly.type
_entity_poly.pdbx_seq_one_letter_code
_entity_poly.pdbx_strand_id
1 'polypeptide(L)'
;MPLLDQIRDVVMSFAEKRINVTDFRQNFGHLYAQTANSDSETIELATDIESTYALFVEQLIDESELQIRLKNLIPISSANPINFQSSVETGTRGGQNLNSQSALTSHSDVNFFTATVSA
;
A
#
# COMPACT_ATOMS: atom_id res chain seq x y z
N MET A 1 -24.77 -14.05 -7.35
CA MET A 1 -23.73 -13.40 -6.52
C MET A 1 -23.38 -12.06 -7.15
N PRO A 2 -23.10 -11.01 -6.35
CA PRO A 2 -22.58 -9.75 -6.91
C PRO A 2 -21.20 -9.97 -7.57
N LEU A 3 -20.83 -9.12 -8.52
CA LEU A 3 -19.59 -9.26 -9.31
C LEU A 3 -18.34 -9.23 -8.43
N LEU A 4 -18.34 -8.34 -7.44
CA LEU A 4 -17.29 -8.21 -6.43
C LEU A 4 -17.00 -9.53 -5.69
N ASP A 5 -18.05 -10.22 -5.21
CA ASP A 5 -17.87 -11.52 -4.54
C ASP A 5 -17.34 -12.59 -5.49
N GLN A 6 -17.72 -12.57 -6.77
CA GLN A 6 -17.18 -13.49 -7.78
C GLN A 6 -15.68 -13.24 -8.01
N ILE A 7 -15.25 -11.98 -8.09
CA ILE A 7 -13.84 -11.61 -8.23
C ILE A 7 -13.05 -12.08 -7.00
N ARG A 8 -13.57 -11.84 -5.79
CA ARG A 8 -12.95 -12.28 -4.53
C ARG A 8 -12.79 -13.80 -4.47
N ASP A 9 -13.82 -14.54 -4.88
CA ASP A 9 -13.80 -16.01 -4.90
C ASP A 9 -12.76 -16.57 -5.88
N VAL A 10 -12.66 -16.01 -7.09
CA VAL A 10 -11.66 -16.42 -8.08
C VAL A 10 -10.24 -16.14 -7.59
N VAL A 11 -10.01 -14.96 -6.99
CA VAL A 11 -8.72 -14.60 -6.40
C VAL A 11 -8.35 -15.54 -5.25
N MET A 12 -9.27 -15.81 -4.33
CA MET A 12 -9.04 -16.73 -3.21
C MET A 12 -8.78 -18.15 -3.69
N SER A 13 -9.54 -18.63 -4.68
CA SER A 13 -9.32 -19.94 -5.29
C SER A 13 -7.92 -20.08 -5.90
N PHE A 14 -7.40 -19.03 -6.53
CA PHE A 14 -6.03 -19.01 -7.04
C PHE A 14 -4.99 -18.92 -5.92
N ALA A 15 -5.19 -18.03 -4.94
CA ALA A 15 -4.30 -17.88 -3.79
C ALA A 15 -4.22 -19.16 -2.92
N GLU A 16 -5.30 -19.92 -2.84
CA GLU A 16 -5.38 -21.22 -2.17
C GLU A 16 -4.92 -22.40 -3.06
N LYS A 17 -4.40 -22.12 -4.26
CA LYS A 17 -3.91 -23.14 -5.21
C LYS A 17 -4.99 -24.15 -5.65
N ARG A 18 -6.27 -23.77 -5.57
CA ARG A 18 -7.40 -24.59 -6.06
C ARG A 18 -7.53 -24.53 -7.58
N ILE A 19 -7.11 -23.42 -8.17
CA ILE A 19 -7.01 -23.22 -9.62
C ILE A 19 -5.59 -22.80 -9.99
N ASN A 20 -5.17 -23.10 -11.22
CA ASN A 20 -3.86 -22.68 -11.75
C ASN A 20 -3.95 -21.27 -12.37
N VAL A 21 -2.80 -20.70 -12.74
CA VAL A 21 -2.70 -19.34 -13.30
C VAL A 21 -3.47 -19.16 -14.62
N THR A 22 -3.59 -20.22 -15.42
CA THR A 22 -4.33 -20.21 -16.70
C THR A 22 -5.83 -20.16 -16.44
N ASP A 23 -6.34 -21.01 -15.55
CA ASP A 23 -7.74 -21.01 -15.11
C ASP A 23 -8.08 -19.68 -14.44
N PHE A 24 -7.20 -19.15 -13.59
CA PHE A 24 -7.36 -17.83 -12.99
C PHE A 24 -7.52 -16.76 -14.08
N ARG A 25 -6.64 -16.72 -15.08
CA ARG A 25 -6.71 -15.72 -16.16
C ARG A 25 -7.99 -15.80 -16.98
N GLN A 26 -8.44 -17.01 -17.31
CA GLN A 26 -9.68 -17.23 -18.06
C GLN A 26 -10.90 -16.74 -17.27
N ASN A 27 -11.01 -17.15 -16.00
CA ASN A 27 -12.13 -16.77 -15.13
C ASN A 27 -12.12 -15.27 -14.84
N PHE A 28 -10.96 -14.74 -14.44
CA PHE A 28 -10.81 -13.32 -14.11
C PHE A 28 -11.02 -12.42 -15.35
N GLY A 29 -10.52 -12.80 -16.53
CA GLY A 29 -10.72 -12.02 -17.76
C GLY A 29 -12.18 -11.82 -18.13
N HIS A 30 -13.02 -12.85 -17.92
CA HIS A 30 -14.47 -12.73 -18.11
C HIS A 30 -15.09 -11.79 -17.07
N LEU A 31 -14.67 -11.88 -15.80
CA LEU A 31 -15.17 -10.99 -14.75
C LEU A 31 -14.73 -9.53 -14.97
N TYR A 32 -13.47 -9.32 -15.39
CA TYR A 32 -12.90 -8.01 -15.70
C TYR A 32 -13.67 -7.31 -16.83
N ALA A 33 -14.08 -8.03 -17.88
CA ALA A 33 -14.90 -7.42 -18.94
C ALA A 33 -16.26 -6.90 -18.44
N GLN A 34 -16.79 -7.45 -17.35
CA GLN A 34 -18.05 -7.04 -16.74
C GLN A 34 -17.91 -5.85 -15.78
N THR A 35 -16.68 -5.49 -15.38
CA THR A 35 -16.46 -4.39 -14.41
C THR A 35 -16.70 -3.01 -15.00
N ALA A 36 -16.72 -2.87 -16.34
CA ALA A 36 -16.87 -1.58 -17.03
C ALA A 36 -18.11 -0.77 -16.63
N ASN A 37 -19.17 -1.41 -16.11
CA ASN A 37 -20.40 -0.76 -15.63
C ASN A 37 -20.67 -1.01 -14.15
N SER A 38 -19.65 -1.44 -13.39
CA SER A 38 -19.79 -1.72 -11.95
C SER A 38 -19.45 -0.49 -11.11
N ASP A 39 -19.74 -0.59 -9.81
CA ASP A 39 -19.31 0.37 -8.81
C ASP A 39 -17.78 0.53 -8.75
N SER A 40 -17.33 1.69 -8.26
CA SER A 40 -15.91 2.06 -8.20
C SER A 40 -15.07 1.05 -7.42
N GLU A 41 -15.58 0.51 -6.31
CA GLU A 41 -14.86 -0.51 -5.52
C GLU A 41 -14.53 -1.76 -6.36
N THR A 42 -15.50 -2.23 -7.15
CA THR A 42 -15.31 -3.38 -8.04
C THR A 42 -14.29 -3.08 -9.14
N ILE A 43 -14.32 -1.87 -9.72
CA ILE A 43 -13.39 -1.44 -10.77
C ILE A 43 -11.97 -1.32 -10.21
N GLU A 44 -11.81 -0.69 -9.04
CA GLU A 44 -10.52 -0.51 -8.38
C GLU A 44 -9.88 -1.85 -8.05
N LEU A 45 -10.63 -2.76 -7.42
CA LEU A 45 -10.14 -4.10 -7.09
C LEU A 45 -9.71 -4.87 -8.34
N ALA A 46 -10.54 -4.86 -9.39
CA ALA A 46 -10.23 -5.55 -10.63
C ALA A 46 -8.99 -4.97 -11.33
N THR A 47 -8.81 -3.65 -11.26
CA THR A 47 -7.63 -2.98 -11.81
C THR A 47 -6.36 -3.35 -11.04
N ASP A 48 -6.42 -3.41 -9.71
CA ASP A 48 -5.28 -3.78 -8.87
C ASP A 48 -4.85 -5.24 -9.11
N ILE A 49 -5.84 -6.14 -9.25
CA ILE A 49 -5.61 -7.54 -9.63
C ILE A 49 -4.94 -7.63 -11.00
N GLU A 50 -5.40 -6.87 -12.00
CA GLU A 50 -4.78 -6.85 -13.33
C GLU A 50 -3.34 -6.35 -13.24
N SER A 51 -3.11 -5.23 -12.55
CA SER A 51 -1.79 -4.64 -12.36
C SER A 51 -0.82 -5.63 -11.72
N THR A 52 -1.26 -6.37 -10.70
CA THR A 52 -0.46 -7.42 -10.07
C THR A 52 -0.19 -8.59 -11.01
N TYR A 53 -1.18 -8.99 -11.81
CA TYR A 53 -1.02 -10.03 -12.83
C TYR A 53 -0.05 -9.62 -13.95
N ALA A 54 -0.05 -8.34 -14.34
CA ALA A 54 0.88 -7.80 -15.32
C ALA A 54 2.35 -7.98 -14.86
N LEU A 55 2.64 -7.74 -13.58
CA LEU A 55 3.99 -7.98 -13.02
C LEU A 55 4.45 -9.45 -13.21
N PHE A 56 3.51 -10.40 -13.10
CA PHE A 56 3.81 -11.82 -13.34
C PHE A 56 4.05 -12.10 -14.82
N VAL A 57 3.24 -11.53 -15.72
CA VAL A 57 3.42 -11.65 -17.18
C VAL A 57 4.76 -11.05 -17.62
N GLU A 58 5.17 -9.94 -17.01
CA GLU A 58 6.47 -9.30 -17.22
C GLU A 58 7.64 -10.04 -16.56
N GLN A 59 7.38 -11.18 -15.91
CA GLN A 59 8.37 -12.00 -15.20
C GLN A 59 9.11 -11.23 -14.08
N LEU A 60 8.47 -10.19 -13.52
CA LEU A 60 8.99 -9.39 -12.40
C LEU A 60 8.72 -10.06 -11.05
N ILE A 61 7.69 -10.90 -10.99
CA ILE A 61 7.33 -11.72 -9.83
C ILE A 61 7.07 -13.15 -10.26
N ASP A 62 7.33 -14.10 -9.38
CA ASP A 62 6.96 -15.51 -9.55
C ASP A 62 5.52 -15.80 -9.11
N GLU A 63 5.02 -16.99 -9.44
CA GLU A 63 3.64 -17.40 -9.13
C GLU A 63 3.32 -17.36 -7.62
N SER A 64 4.32 -17.66 -6.77
CA SER A 64 4.11 -17.65 -5.32
C SER A 64 3.95 -16.23 -4.79
N GLU A 65 4.76 -15.28 -5.26
CA GLU A 65 4.61 -13.85 -4.97
C GLU A 65 3.28 -13.30 -5.51
N LEU A 66 2.87 -13.69 -6.73
CA LEU A 66 1.56 -13.33 -7.29
C LEU A 66 0.42 -13.78 -6.37
N GLN A 67 0.43 -15.02 -5.89
CA GLN A 67 -0.59 -15.55 -4.96
C GLN A 67 -0.66 -14.76 -3.66
N ILE A 68 0.50 -14.41 -3.09
CA ILE A 68 0.58 -13.64 -1.83
C ILE A 68 0.00 -12.24 -2.03
N ARG A 69 0.40 -11.55 -3.10
CA ARG A 69 -0.09 -10.20 -3.39
C ARG A 69 -1.58 -10.18 -3.64
N LEU A 70 -2.07 -11.05 -4.53
CA LEU A 70 -3.49 -11.15 -4.83
C LEU A 70 -4.33 -11.47 -3.58
N LYS A 71 -3.83 -12.33 -2.69
CA LYS A 71 -4.49 -12.62 -1.41
C LYS A 71 -4.58 -11.39 -0.50
N ASN A 72 -3.53 -10.55 -0.47
CA ASN A 72 -3.51 -9.32 0.33
C ASN A 72 -4.43 -8.23 -0.22
N LEU A 73 -4.79 -8.28 -1.51
CA LEU A 73 -5.76 -7.34 -2.11
C LEU A 73 -7.20 -7.60 -1.68
N ILE A 74 -7.53 -8.84 -1.36
CA ILE A 74 -8.84 -9.17 -0.83
C ILE A 74 -8.77 -8.94 0.68
N PRO A 75 -9.34 -7.87 1.24
CA PRO A 75 -9.47 -7.76 2.68
C PRO A 75 -10.28 -8.98 3.14
N ILE A 76 -9.63 -9.87 3.87
CA ILE A 76 -10.31 -10.87 4.70
C ILE A 76 -11.24 -10.07 5.60
N SER A 77 -12.52 -10.04 5.25
CA SER A 77 -13.55 -9.45 6.08
C SER A 77 -13.70 -10.34 7.31
N SER A 78 -12.79 -10.12 8.27
CA SER A 78 -12.74 -10.64 9.63
C SER A 78 -11.64 -9.87 10.35
N ALA A 79 -12.00 -8.67 10.80
CA ALA A 79 -11.29 -7.88 11.82
C ALA A 79 -9.82 -7.48 11.54
N ASN A 80 -9.67 -6.15 11.57
CA ASN A 80 -8.47 -5.36 11.85
C ASN A 80 -7.67 -4.90 10.61
N PRO A 81 -7.82 -3.62 10.18
CA PRO A 81 -6.81 -3.03 9.33
C PRO A 81 -5.49 -3.13 10.09
N ILE A 82 -4.49 -3.78 9.50
CA ILE A 82 -3.10 -3.55 9.91
C ILE A 82 -2.84 -2.10 9.53
N ASN A 83 -3.05 -1.26 10.54
CA ASN A 83 -2.77 0.14 10.53
C ASN A 83 -1.26 0.27 10.34
N PHE A 84 -0.81 0.41 9.10
CA PHE A 84 0.51 0.96 8.80
C PHE A 84 0.48 2.47 9.11
N GLN A 85 0.09 2.85 10.33
CA GLN A 85 0.56 4.09 10.91
C GLN A 85 2.04 3.86 11.18
N SER A 86 2.87 4.28 10.22
CA SER A 86 4.28 4.55 10.47
C SER A 86 4.37 5.37 11.75
N SER A 87 4.89 4.73 12.79
CA SER A 87 5.33 5.37 14.02
C SER A 87 6.35 6.45 13.68
N VAL A 88 5.90 7.70 13.56
CA VAL A 88 6.71 8.84 13.99
C VAL A 88 6.36 9.05 15.44
N GLU A 89 7.11 8.38 16.30
CA GLU A 89 7.12 8.60 17.73
C GLU A 89 7.65 10.02 17.99
N THR A 90 6.78 11.02 17.86
CA THR A 90 7.00 12.33 18.50
C THR A 90 6.93 12.09 20.00
N GLY A 91 8.09 11.81 20.59
CA GLY A 91 8.28 11.73 22.02
C GLY A 91 8.03 13.07 22.69
N THR A 92 6.75 13.44 22.87
CA THR A 92 6.36 14.51 23.80
C THR A 92 6.26 13.88 25.18
N ARG A 93 7.42 13.65 25.80
CA ARG A 93 7.55 13.15 27.17
C ARG A 93 7.10 14.24 28.15
N GLY A 94 5.79 14.32 28.38
CA GLY A 94 5.17 15.14 29.42
C GLY A 94 5.45 14.57 30.80
N GLY A 95 6.62 14.89 31.35
CA GLY A 95 6.99 14.66 32.74
C GLY A 95 7.15 15.98 33.48
N GLN A 96 6.19 16.29 34.35
CA GLN A 96 6.32 16.94 35.66
C GLN A 96 7.41 18.04 35.84
N ASN A 97 6.97 19.29 35.80
CA ASN A 97 7.12 20.34 36.83
C ASN A 97 8.39 20.36 37.73
N LEU A 98 9.25 21.39 37.55
CA LEU A 98 9.81 22.35 38.56
C LEU A 98 11.28 22.75 38.32
N ASN A 99 11.46 24.06 38.09
CA ASN A 99 12.45 24.91 38.76
C ASN A 99 13.96 24.67 38.55
N SER A 100 14.60 25.53 37.74
CA SER A 100 15.88 26.24 38.02
C SER A 100 16.30 27.01 36.75
N GLN A 101 15.99 28.31 36.64
CA GLN A 101 16.88 29.44 36.93
C GLN A 101 18.31 29.36 36.34
N SER A 102 18.54 30.30 35.42
CA SER A 102 19.77 31.09 35.24
C SER A 102 20.98 30.45 34.57
N ALA A 103 21.36 30.95 33.40
CA ALA A 103 22.60 31.75 33.26
C ALA A 103 22.77 32.30 31.82
N LEU A 104 22.98 33.62 31.75
CA LEU A 104 23.58 34.32 30.62
C LEU A 104 25.04 33.90 30.43
N THR A 105 25.49 33.74 29.19
CA THR A 105 26.82 34.13 28.66
C THR A 105 26.71 34.18 27.12
N SER A 106 26.74 35.34 26.46
CA SER A 106 27.88 36.22 26.14
C SER A 106 28.83 35.68 25.04
N HIS A 107 28.79 36.36 23.88
CA HIS A 107 29.83 36.58 22.84
C HIS A 107 30.49 35.34 22.19
N SER A 108 30.55 35.21 20.86
CA SER A 108 31.44 36.04 20.03
C SER A 108 31.14 35.95 18.51
N ASP A 109 31.32 37.11 17.88
CA ASP A 109 31.53 37.50 16.48
C ASP A 109 32.29 36.50 15.56
N VAL A 110 31.91 36.46 14.26
CA VAL A 110 32.77 36.78 13.08
C VAL A 110 32.13 36.35 11.74
N ASN A 111 32.05 37.34 10.85
CA ASN A 111 31.72 37.38 9.41
C ASN A 111 32.41 36.33 8.50
N PHE A 112 31.90 36.07 7.26
CA PHE A 112 32.28 36.78 6.01
C PHE A 112 31.87 36.08 4.68
N PHE A 113 31.55 36.94 3.69
CA PHE A 113 31.60 36.82 2.21
C PHE A 113 30.43 36.26 1.35
N THR A 114 29.77 37.24 0.73
CA THR A 114 29.32 37.39 -0.68
C THR A 114 29.64 36.29 -1.70
N ALA A 115 28.67 36.02 -2.59
CA ALA A 115 28.91 35.77 -4.01
C ALA A 115 27.61 36.00 -4.81
N THR A 116 27.54 37.16 -5.48
CA THR A 116 26.70 37.43 -6.65
C THR A 116 27.21 36.61 -7.84
N VAL A 117 26.35 35.92 -8.59
CA VAL A 117 26.37 35.91 -10.08
C VAL A 117 24.98 35.52 -10.62
N SER A 118 24.47 36.32 -11.55
CA SER A 118 23.29 36.04 -12.39
C SER A 118 23.68 35.25 -13.65
N ALA A 119 22.76 34.43 -14.17
CA ALA A 119 22.70 34.05 -15.58
C ALA A 119 21.24 33.97 -16.00
#